data_AF-A0A8J4QF09-F1
#
_entry.id   AF-A0A8J4QF09-F1
#
_cell.length_a   1.000
_cell.length_b   1.000
_cell.length_c   1.000
_cell.angle_alpha   90.00
_cell.angle_beta   90.00
_cell.angle_gamma   90.00
#
_symmetry.space_group_name_H-M   'P 1'
#
loop_
_entity.id
_entity.type
_entity.pdbx_description
1 polymer ?
#
loop_
_entity_poly.entity_id
_entity_poly.type
_entity_poly.pdbx_seq_one_letter_code
_entity_poly.pdbx_strand_id
1 'polypeptide(L)'
;MKAIRLRDLPSFVRTIDPNDSLFRFAIDATERAPIASGIIVHTFDELEQEVLLALSTMFPHVYAIGPLEPLLNHLSNDYFESIGYSLWKEETKCVNWLNSKAPNSVIYVSFGSVVIMKPSQLVEIGWGLANSKHPFLWIIRPDLVEGGSTILSPEFQEEIKERGLITSWCPQEEVLNHPSIGGFLTHSG
;
A
#
# COMPACT_ATOMS: atom_id res chain seq x y z
N MET A 1 2.16 4.33 -23.55
CA MET A 1 3.26 3.94 -22.62
C MET A 1 4.66 4.01 -23.27
N LYS A 2 5.18 5.22 -23.50
CA LYS A 2 6.53 5.45 -24.07
C LYS A 2 7.58 5.62 -22.95
N ALA A 3 7.86 4.58 -22.16
CA ALA A 3 8.96 4.61 -21.15
C ALA A 3 9.16 3.29 -20.39
N ILE A 4 8.21 2.37 -20.45
CA ILE A 4 8.24 1.13 -19.66
C ILE A 4 9.40 0.24 -20.11
N ARG A 5 10.21 -0.18 -19.12
CA ARG A 5 11.34 -1.10 -19.29
C ARG A 5 10.93 -2.46 -18.74
N LEU A 6 11.69 -3.50 -19.09
CA LEU A 6 11.45 -4.86 -18.59
C LEU A 6 11.38 -4.94 -17.05
N ARG A 7 12.17 -4.13 -16.34
CA ARG A 7 12.19 -4.09 -14.87
C ARG A 7 10.93 -3.48 -14.24
N ASP A 8 10.18 -2.71 -15.01
CA ASP A 8 8.95 -2.04 -14.57
C ASP A 8 7.72 -2.95 -14.78
N LEU A 9 7.88 -4.06 -15.51
CA LEU A 9 6.85 -5.08 -15.65
C LEU A 9 6.70 -5.92 -14.36
N PRO A 10 5.51 -6.50 -14.12
CA PRO A 10 5.28 -7.35 -12.95
C PRO A 10 6.36 -8.43 -12.79
N SER A 11 6.80 -8.69 -11.56
CA SER A 11 7.89 -9.64 -11.30
C SER A 11 7.63 -11.03 -11.87
N PHE A 12 6.37 -11.47 -11.90
CA PHE A 12 5.98 -12.78 -12.44
C PHE A 12 6.19 -12.94 -13.95
N VAL A 13 6.37 -11.86 -14.73
CA VAL A 13 6.73 -12.00 -16.15
C VAL A 13 8.25 -12.13 -16.38
N ARG A 14 9.06 -11.93 -15.34
CA ARG A 14 10.53 -11.96 -15.39
C ARG A 14 11.07 -13.32 -14.92
N THR A 15 10.55 -14.39 -15.50
CA THR A 15 10.94 -15.78 -15.21
C THR A 15 11.57 -16.45 -16.43
N ILE A 16 12.48 -17.40 -16.20
CA ILE A 16 13.04 -18.29 -17.23
C ILE A 16 12.43 -19.70 -17.16
N ASP A 17 11.60 -19.97 -16.17
CA ASP A 17 10.89 -21.24 -16.04
C ASP A 17 9.62 -21.19 -16.90
N PRO A 18 9.53 -22.00 -17.98
CA PRO A 18 8.33 -22.05 -18.81
C PRO A 18 7.10 -22.60 -18.07
N ASN A 19 7.28 -23.21 -16.89
CA ASN A 19 6.21 -23.74 -16.06
C ASN A 19 5.92 -22.89 -14.81
N ASP A 20 6.46 -21.66 -14.74
CA ASP A 20 6.17 -20.74 -13.64
C ASP A 20 4.65 -20.53 -13.49
N SER A 21 4.16 -20.77 -12.27
CA SER A 21 2.72 -20.84 -12.01
C SER A 21 2.03 -19.49 -12.15
N LEU A 22 2.69 -18.41 -11.70
CA LEU A 22 2.13 -17.06 -11.77
C LEU A 22 2.17 -16.53 -13.20
N PHE A 23 3.24 -16.81 -13.93
CA PHE A 23 3.35 -16.45 -15.35
C PHE A 23 2.26 -17.14 -16.18
N ARG A 24 2.08 -18.45 -16.01
CA ARG A 24 1.01 -19.21 -16.68
C ARG A 24 -0.38 -18.69 -16.31
N PHE A 25 -0.62 -18.44 -15.02
CA PHE A 25 -1.87 -17.84 -14.57
C PHE A 25 -2.15 -16.49 -15.25
N ALA A 26 -1.13 -15.63 -15.38
CA ALA A 26 -1.28 -14.33 -16.03
C ALA A 26 -1.60 -14.47 -17.53
N ILE A 27 -0.99 -15.42 -18.24
CA ILE A 27 -1.32 -15.74 -19.63
C ILE A 27 -2.77 -16.21 -19.72
N ASP A 28 -3.16 -17.22 -18.95
CA ASP A 28 -4.51 -17.80 -18.97
C ASP A 28 -5.59 -16.77 -18.61
N ALA A 29 -5.30 -15.84 -17.69
CA ALA A 29 -6.20 -14.75 -17.34
C ALA A 29 -6.34 -13.74 -18.49
N THR A 30 -5.23 -13.39 -19.14
CA THR A 30 -5.20 -12.43 -20.25
C THR A 30 -5.91 -12.99 -21.50
N GLU A 31 -5.72 -14.27 -21.82
CA GLU A 31 -6.37 -14.92 -22.95
C GLU A 31 -7.90 -15.04 -22.78
N ARG A 32 -8.38 -15.09 -21.53
CA ARG A 32 -9.81 -15.12 -21.20
C ARG A 32 -10.44 -13.74 -21.04
N ALA A 33 -9.65 -12.67 -20.91
CA ALA A 33 -10.18 -11.32 -20.75
C ALA A 33 -11.15 -10.89 -21.88
N PRO A 34 -10.95 -11.24 -23.17
CA PRO A 34 -11.87 -10.86 -24.25
C PRO A 34 -13.27 -11.45 -24.16
N ILE A 35 -13.46 -12.57 -23.46
CA ILE A 35 -14.78 -13.21 -23.30
C ILE A 35 -15.53 -12.72 -22.06
N ALA A 36 -14.93 -11.84 -21.26
CA ALA A 36 -15.60 -11.23 -20.12
C ALA A 36 -16.68 -10.25 -20.57
N SER A 37 -17.79 -10.16 -19.83
CA SER A 37 -18.85 -9.18 -20.10
C SER A 37 -18.36 -7.73 -19.94
N GLY A 38 -17.36 -7.52 -19.09
CA GLY A 38 -16.65 -6.26 -18.94
C GLY A 38 -15.46 -6.38 -17.99
N ILE A 39 -14.55 -5.43 -18.10
CA ILE A 39 -13.35 -5.31 -17.27
C ILE A 39 -13.53 -4.10 -16.37
N ILE A 40 -13.43 -4.33 -15.07
CA ILE A 40 -13.49 -3.28 -14.06
C ILE A 40 -12.05 -3.00 -13.62
N VAL A 41 -11.63 -1.74 -13.70
CA VAL A 41 -10.31 -1.28 -13.27
C VAL A 41 -10.50 -0.26 -12.16
N HIS A 42 -9.81 -0.49 -11.03
CA HIS A 42 -9.84 0.42 -9.89
C HIS A 42 -8.89 1.60 -10.14
N THR A 43 -9.34 2.52 -10.99
CA THR A 43 -8.62 3.71 -11.44
C THR A 43 -9.64 4.77 -11.88
N PHE A 44 -9.19 5.95 -12.31
CA PHE A 44 -10.04 6.99 -12.90
C PHE A 44 -9.44 7.53 -14.21
N ASP A 45 -10.28 8.08 -15.08
CA ASP A 45 -9.93 8.45 -16.45
C ASP A 45 -8.72 9.40 -16.53
N GLU A 46 -8.67 10.43 -15.68
CA GLU A 46 -7.61 11.43 -15.69
C GLU A 46 -6.24 10.87 -15.26
N LEU A 47 -6.20 9.77 -14.49
CA LEU A 47 -4.95 9.15 -14.05
C LEU A 47 -4.30 8.33 -15.16
N GLU A 48 -5.10 7.56 -15.90
CA GLU A 48 -4.62 6.50 -16.80
C GLU A 48 -5.24 6.55 -18.20
N GLN A 49 -5.62 7.75 -18.68
CA GLN A 49 -6.32 7.94 -19.96
C GLN A 49 -5.73 7.16 -21.13
N GLU A 50 -4.40 7.22 -21.35
CA GLU A 50 -3.75 6.51 -22.45
C GLU A 50 -3.91 4.99 -22.34
N VAL A 51 -3.87 4.45 -21.12
CA VAL A 51 -3.98 3.01 -20.84
C VAL A 51 -5.42 2.56 -21.02
N LEU A 52 -6.38 3.30 -20.49
CA LEU A 52 -7.80 3.01 -20.63
C LEU A 52 -8.24 3.05 -22.10
N LEU A 53 -7.76 4.03 -22.87
CA LEU A 53 -7.99 4.08 -24.32
C LEU A 53 -7.40 2.85 -25.02
N ALA A 54 -6.16 2.46 -24.70
CA ALA A 54 -5.57 1.25 -25.27
C ALA A 54 -6.39 -0.01 -24.92
N LEU A 55 -6.82 -0.18 -23.66
CA LEU A 55 -7.64 -1.30 -23.23
C LEU A 55 -9.00 -1.32 -23.94
N SER A 56 -9.64 -0.16 -24.16
CA SER A 56 -10.92 -0.07 -24.86
C SER A 56 -10.86 -0.51 -26.33
N THR A 57 -9.66 -0.49 -26.95
CA THR A 57 -9.46 -1.07 -28.29
C THR A 57 -9.34 -2.60 -28.28
N MET A 58 -9.00 -3.19 -27.13
CA MET A 58 -8.79 -4.62 -26.95
C MET A 58 -10.03 -5.34 -26.41
N PHE A 59 -10.83 -4.64 -25.61
CA PHE A 59 -11.96 -5.21 -24.86
C PHE A 59 -13.23 -4.38 -25.07
N PRO A 60 -14.40 -5.03 -25.25
CA PRO A 60 -15.63 -4.33 -25.62
C PRO A 60 -16.15 -3.40 -24.52
N HIS A 61 -15.91 -3.72 -23.25
CA HIS A 61 -16.36 -2.91 -22.11
C HIS A 61 -15.26 -2.82 -21.06
N VAL A 62 -14.73 -1.62 -20.84
CA VAL A 62 -13.75 -1.30 -19.80
C VAL A 62 -14.31 -0.16 -18.95
N TYR A 63 -14.36 -0.36 -17.64
CA TYR A 63 -14.94 0.59 -16.68
C TYR A 63 -13.89 0.98 -15.63
N ALA A 64 -13.52 2.25 -15.61
CA ALA A 64 -12.78 2.85 -14.51
C ALA A 64 -13.78 3.23 -13.40
N ILE A 65 -13.61 2.70 -12.18
CA ILE A 65 -14.58 2.90 -11.08
C ILE A 65 -13.95 3.43 -9.77
N GLY A 66 -12.71 3.93 -9.84
CA GLY A 66 -11.98 4.47 -8.69
C GLY A 66 -11.93 6.01 -8.66
N PRO A 67 -11.26 6.58 -7.65
CA PRO A 67 -10.93 5.93 -6.38
C PRO A 67 -12.21 5.60 -5.60
N LEU A 68 -12.26 4.43 -4.94
CA LEU A 68 -13.49 3.94 -4.32
C LEU A 68 -13.76 4.66 -3.00
N GLU A 69 -12.71 5.07 -2.31
CA GLU A 69 -12.76 5.64 -0.97
C GLU A 69 -13.53 6.97 -0.97
N PRO A 70 -13.24 7.96 -1.83
CA PRO A 70 -14.05 9.17 -1.91
C PRO A 70 -15.49 8.88 -2.34
N LEU A 71 -15.71 7.91 -3.25
CA LEU A 71 -17.05 7.54 -3.70
C LEU A 71 -17.89 6.98 -2.55
N LEU A 72 -17.32 6.11 -1.73
CA LEU A 72 -18.00 5.51 -0.58
C LEU A 72 -18.27 6.53 0.53
N ASN A 73 -17.33 7.45 0.78
CA ASN A 73 -17.52 8.54 1.74
C ASN A 73 -18.69 9.48 1.36
N HIS A 74 -19.06 9.55 0.07
CA HIS A 74 -20.23 10.31 -0.40
C HIS A 74 -21.56 9.56 -0.33
N LEU A 75 -21.55 8.24 -0.17
CA LEU A 75 -22.76 7.40 -0.21
C LEU A 75 -23.48 7.28 1.15
N SER A 76 -23.02 8.02 2.17
CA SER A 76 -23.53 8.14 3.56
C SER A 76 -24.80 7.32 3.84
N ASN A 77 -24.61 6.05 4.20
CA ASN A 77 -25.66 5.15 4.61
C ASN A 77 -25.11 4.29 5.75
N ASP A 78 -25.80 4.26 6.89
CA ASP A 78 -25.39 3.60 8.13
C ASP A 78 -24.93 2.15 7.93
N TYR A 79 -25.43 1.49 6.87
CA TYR A 79 -25.03 0.13 6.49
C TYR A 79 -23.53 0.02 6.13
N PHE A 80 -22.99 0.97 5.39
CA PHE A 80 -21.59 0.92 4.93
C PHE A 80 -20.60 1.34 6.01
N GLU A 81 -21.00 2.20 6.95
CA GLU A 81 -20.17 2.56 8.10
C GLU A 81 -19.84 1.35 9.00
N SER A 82 -20.69 0.32 8.97
CA SER A 82 -20.45 -0.95 9.70
C SER A 82 -19.48 -1.91 8.98
N ILE A 83 -19.21 -1.67 7.69
CA ILE A 83 -18.35 -2.51 6.83
C ILE A 83 -17.05 -1.72 6.57
N GLY A 84 -16.11 -1.80 7.50
CA GLY A 84 -14.77 -1.23 7.29
C GLY A 84 -13.98 -1.98 6.20
N TYR A 85 -12.95 -1.33 5.66
CA TYR A 85 -12.06 -1.91 4.64
C TYR A 85 -11.02 -2.88 5.22
N SER A 86 -10.79 -2.78 6.53
CA SER A 86 -9.71 -3.51 7.18
C SER A 86 -10.08 -4.96 7.43
N LEU A 87 -9.26 -5.86 6.90
CA LEU A 87 -9.31 -7.30 7.21
C LEU A 87 -8.81 -7.64 8.63
N TRP A 88 -8.26 -6.64 9.34
CA TRP A 88 -7.65 -6.79 10.66
C TRP A 88 -8.22 -5.77 11.65
N LYS A 89 -8.12 -6.07 12.95
CA LYS A 89 -8.54 -5.13 13.98
C LYS A 89 -7.64 -3.89 13.98
N GLU A 90 -8.25 -2.73 13.82
CA GLU A 90 -7.54 -1.46 13.79
C GLU A 90 -7.11 -0.97 15.17
N GLU A 91 -5.91 -0.37 15.23
CA GLU A 91 -5.36 0.27 16.42
C GLU A 91 -5.48 1.80 16.29
N THR A 92 -6.46 2.39 16.95
CA THR A 92 -6.72 3.84 16.91
C THR A 92 -5.73 4.69 17.71
N LYS A 93 -4.83 4.05 18.48
CA LYS A 93 -3.79 4.74 19.25
C LYS A 93 -2.88 5.60 18.37
N CYS A 94 -2.65 5.18 17.12
CA CYS A 94 -1.82 5.93 16.19
C CYS A 94 -2.45 7.29 15.84
N VAL A 95 -3.76 7.36 15.65
CA VAL A 95 -4.49 8.62 15.39
C VAL A 95 -4.34 9.59 16.55
N ASN A 96 -4.50 9.10 17.79
CA ASN A 96 -4.29 9.93 18.98
C ASN A 96 -2.87 10.49 19.08
N TRP A 97 -1.86 9.72 18.67
CA TRP A 97 -0.48 10.19 18.62
C TRP A 97 -0.29 11.25 17.52
N LEU A 98 -0.92 11.08 16.36
CA LEU A 98 -0.87 12.03 15.24
C LEU A 98 -1.48 13.40 15.60
N ASN A 99 -2.53 13.44 16.43
CA ASN A 99 -3.15 14.68 16.91
C ASN A 99 -2.17 15.62 17.64
N SER A 100 -1.07 15.07 18.18
CA SER A 100 -0.03 15.86 18.89
C SER A 100 1.05 16.43 17.96
N LYS A 101 1.00 16.14 16.65
CA LYS A 101 2.07 16.46 15.70
C LYS A 101 1.70 17.67 14.84
N ALA A 102 2.73 18.40 14.41
CA ALA A 102 2.54 19.54 13.54
C ALA A 102 2.01 19.10 12.16
N PRO A 103 1.26 19.95 11.44
CA PRO A 103 0.82 19.67 10.08
C PRO A 103 1.98 19.32 9.14
N ASN A 104 1.78 18.36 8.23
CA ASN A 104 2.77 17.91 7.24
C ASN A 104 4.16 17.56 7.80
N SER A 105 4.23 17.06 9.04
CA SER A 105 5.50 16.80 9.74
C SER A 105 5.85 15.31 9.86
N VAL A 106 4.86 14.43 9.74
CA VAL A 106 4.98 12.99 10.00
C VAL A 106 5.14 12.21 8.69
N ILE A 107 6.09 11.28 8.66
CA ILE A 107 6.21 10.28 7.59
C ILE A 107 5.39 9.06 8.00
N TYR A 108 4.38 8.72 7.22
CA TYR A 108 3.68 7.44 7.34
C TYR A 108 4.48 6.35 6.59
N VAL A 109 4.66 5.19 7.19
CA VAL A 109 5.42 4.07 6.62
C VAL A 109 4.59 2.80 6.71
N SER A 110 4.30 2.18 5.57
CA SER A 110 3.59 0.90 5.48
C SER A 110 3.92 0.17 4.19
N PHE A 111 4.37 -1.08 4.29
CA PHE A 111 4.66 -1.94 3.14
C PHE A 111 3.56 -2.98 2.87
N GLY A 112 2.35 -2.75 3.41
CA GLY A 112 1.22 -3.64 3.25
C GLY A 112 1.36 -4.96 4.02
N SER A 113 0.49 -5.91 3.71
CA SER A 113 0.36 -7.20 4.43
C SER A 113 0.96 -8.40 3.70
N VAL A 114 1.52 -8.21 2.51
CA VAL A 114 2.03 -9.31 1.67
C VAL A 114 3.55 -9.25 1.53
N VAL A 115 4.15 -8.06 1.68
CA VAL A 115 5.59 -7.88 1.55
C VAL A 115 6.29 -8.42 2.81
N ILE A 116 7.09 -9.47 2.63
CA ILE A 116 7.99 -9.98 3.65
C ILE A 116 9.32 -9.24 3.52
N MET A 117 9.71 -8.52 4.58
CA MET A 117 11.00 -7.84 4.63
C MET A 117 12.04 -8.72 5.31
N LYS A 118 13.26 -8.72 4.75
CA LYS A 118 14.41 -9.32 5.44
C LYS A 118 14.77 -8.49 6.68
N PRO A 119 15.31 -9.12 7.73
CA PRO A 119 15.79 -8.43 8.93
C PRO A 119 16.71 -7.25 8.65
N SER A 120 17.67 -7.43 7.75
CA SER A 120 18.62 -6.38 7.38
C SER A 120 17.93 -5.17 6.75
N GLN A 121 16.92 -5.38 5.91
CA GLN A 121 16.16 -4.29 5.30
C GLN A 121 15.36 -3.52 6.35
N LEU A 122 14.76 -4.25 7.31
CA LEU A 122 14.03 -3.63 8.40
C LEU A 122 14.96 -2.76 9.27
N VAL A 123 16.15 -3.24 9.60
CA VAL A 123 17.17 -2.48 10.34
C VAL A 123 17.58 -1.21 9.59
N GLU A 124 17.89 -1.32 8.29
CA GLU A 124 18.29 -0.17 7.48
C GLU A 124 17.18 0.88 7.34
N ILE A 125 15.94 0.45 7.13
CA ILE A 125 14.78 1.36 7.08
C ILE A 125 14.58 2.03 8.45
N GLY A 126 14.65 1.26 9.53
CA GLY A 126 14.51 1.78 10.89
C GLY A 126 15.54 2.85 11.20
N TRP A 127 16.83 2.55 11.03
CA TRP A 127 17.89 3.52 11.26
C TRP A 127 17.85 4.69 10.27
N GLY A 128 17.42 4.47 9.03
CA GLY A 128 17.15 5.55 8.08
C GLY A 128 16.12 6.55 8.60
N LEU A 129 14.98 6.05 9.11
CA LEU A 129 13.93 6.85 9.72
C LEU A 129 14.45 7.58 10.97
N ALA A 130 15.12 6.87 11.88
CA ALA A 130 15.68 7.46 13.11
C ALA A 130 16.71 8.57 12.81
N ASN A 131 17.55 8.38 11.78
CA ASN A 131 18.58 9.32 11.37
C ASN A 131 18.03 10.51 10.58
N SER A 132 16.86 10.38 9.95
CA SER A 132 16.18 11.50 9.29
C SER A 132 15.76 12.61 10.26
N LYS A 133 15.64 12.30 11.56
CA LYS A 133 15.13 13.17 12.63
C LYS A 133 13.70 13.70 12.42
N HIS A 134 12.98 13.19 11.41
CA HIS A 134 11.57 13.47 11.23
C HIS A 134 10.70 12.58 12.14
N PRO A 135 9.54 13.08 12.61
CA PRO A 135 8.51 12.23 13.17
C PRO A 135 8.03 11.17 12.16
N PHE A 136 7.75 9.95 12.62
CA PHE A 136 7.23 8.91 11.74
C PHE A 136 6.26 7.96 12.46
N LEU A 137 5.27 7.48 11.72
CA LEU A 137 4.39 6.38 12.10
C LEU A 137 4.71 5.18 11.21
N TRP A 138 5.18 4.08 11.79
CA TRP A 138 5.57 2.91 11.02
C TRP A 138 4.75 1.67 11.42
N ILE A 139 4.02 1.15 10.45
CA ILE A 139 3.24 -0.09 10.59
C ILE A 139 4.16 -1.27 10.31
N ILE A 140 4.46 -2.04 11.35
CA ILE A 140 5.25 -3.26 11.26
C ILE A 140 4.41 -4.42 11.75
N ARG A 141 4.18 -5.38 10.86
CA ARG A 141 3.55 -6.65 11.21
C ARG A 141 4.61 -7.64 11.70
N PRO A 142 4.66 -7.98 13.00
CA PRO A 142 5.70 -8.86 13.55
C PRO A 142 5.72 -10.25 12.89
N ASP A 143 4.57 -10.70 12.39
CA ASP A 143 4.39 -11.99 11.71
C ASP A 143 4.94 -12.01 10.26
N LEU A 144 5.18 -10.83 9.66
CA LEU A 144 5.73 -10.68 8.30
C LEU A 144 7.22 -10.34 8.30
N VAL A 145 7.86 -10.45 9.46
CA VAL A 145 9.29 -10.22 9.64
C VAL A 145 9.96 -11.55 9.93
N GLU A 146 10.87 -11.96 9.06
CA GLU A 146 11.63 -13.21 9.26
C GLU A 146 12.46 -13.10 10.56
N GLY A 147 12.08 -13.83 11.61
CA GLY A 147 12.70 -13.71 12.94
C GLY A 147 12.01 -12.77 13.93
N GLY A 148 10.90 -12.12 13.56
CA GLY A 148 10.01 -11.34 14.44
C GLY A 148 10.40 -9.88 14.68
N SER A 149 9.62 -9.17 15.52
CA SER A 149 9.82 -7.73 15.85
C SER A 149 10.95 -7.45 16.85
N THR A 150 11.60 -8.49 17.36
CA THR A 150 12.78 -8.45 18.26
C THR A 150 14.02 -7.81 17.61
N ILE A 151 13.91 -7.44 16.34
CA ILE A 151 14.98 -6.85 15.53
C ILE A 151 15.25 -5.38 15.89
N LEU A 152 14.26 -4.69 16.46
CA LEU A 152 14.42 -3.29 16.88
C LEU A 152 15.01 -3.25 18.29
N SER A 153 16.29 -2.92 18.38
CA SER A 153 17.07 -2.94 19.61
C SER A 153 16.57 -1.90 20.63
N PRO A 154 16.86 -2.07 21.94
CA PRO A 154 16.52 -1.07 22.95
C PRO A 154 17.10 0.32 22.63
N GLU A 155 18.29 0.38 22.03
CA GLU A 155 18.93 1.62 21.59
C GLU A 155 18.12 2.33 20.51
N PHE A 156 17.55 1.57 19.56
CA PHE A 156 16.65 2.13 18.56
C PHE A 156 15.38 2.69 19.19
N GLN A 157 14.76 1.94 20.12
CA GLN A 157 13.55 2.40 20.82
C GLN A 157 13.78 3.70 21.59
N GLU A 158 14.92 3.83 22.26
CA GLU A 158 15.27 5.06 22.97
C GLU A 158 15.52 6.22 21.99
N GLU A 159 16.20 5.98 20.87
CA GLU A 159 16.48 7.00 19.85
C GLU A 159 15.19 7.60 19.26
N ILE A 160 14.15 6.78 19.07
CA ILE A 160 12.90 7.20 18.42
C ILE A 160 11.82 7.66 19.39
N LYS A 161 12.00 7.48 20.71
CA LYS A 161 10.96 7.63 21.74
C LYS A 161 10.06 8.88 21.63
N GLU A 162 10.62 10.02 21.25
CA GLU A 162 9.88 11.29 21.14
C GLU A 162 9.28 11.54 19.74
N ARG A 163 9.72 10.79 18.72
CA ARG A 163 9.47 11.08 17.29
C ARG A 163 8.83 9.95 16.51
N GLY A 164 9.05 8.70 16.90
CA GLY A 164 8.55 7.52 16.23
C GLY A 164 7.41 6.86 16.99
N LEU A 165 6.43 6.35 16.26
CA LEU A 165 5.46 5.39 16.77
C LEU A 165 5.46 4.16 15.86
N ILE A 166 5.52 2.98 16.47
CA ILE A 166 5.44 1.70 15.78
C ILE A 166 4.20 0.95 16.25
N THR A 167 3.35 0.54 15.32
CA THR A 167 2.13 -0.24 15.60
C THR A 167 2.02 -1.40 14.63
N SER A 168 1.17 -2.38 14.94
CA SER A 168 0.99 -3.56 14.08
C SER A 168 -0.03 -3.33 12.96
N TRP A 169 -0.97 -2.42 13.21
CA TRP A 169 -2.00 -2.03 12.27
C TRP A 169 -2.49 -0.59 12.53
N CYS A 170 -3.25 -0.01 11.61
CA CYS A 170 -3.88 1.31 11.76
C CYS A 170 -5.11 1.47 10.83
N PRO A 171 -6.05 2.38 11.14
CA PRO A 171 -7.03 2.85 10.16
C PRO A 171 -6.32 3.66 9.06
N GLN A 172 -5.84 2.99 8.00
CA GLN A 172 -4.93 3.59 7.02
C GLN A 172 -5.53 4.82 6.31
N GLU A 173 -6.82 4.80 5.97
CA GLU A 173 -7.49 5.94 5.36
C GLU A 173 -7.51 7.16 6.29
N GLU A 174 -7.86 6.97 7.56
CA GLU A 174 -7.86 8.04 8.56
C GLU A 174 -6.45 8.59 8.79
N VAL A 175 -5.44 7.71 8.84
CA VAL A 175 -4.03 8.11 8.94
C VAL A 175 -3.60 8.93 7.73
N LEU A 176 -3.86 8.46 6.51
CA LEU A 176 -3.46 9.17 5.28
C LEU A 176 -4.14 10.54 5.14
N ASN A 177 -5.38 10.67 5.60
CA ASN A 177 -6.13 11.93 5.61
C ASN A 177 -5.77 12.85 6.79
N HIS A 178 -4.98 12.38 7.77
CA HIS A 178 -4.65 13.17 8.95
C HIS A 178 -3.72 14.33 8.59
N PRO A 179 -4.00 15.59 9.03
CA PRO A 179 -3.26 16.79 8.60
C PRO A 179 -1.78 16.79 8.97
N SER A 180 -1.36 15.96 9.92
CA SER A 180 0.05 15.84 10.31
C SER A 180 0.89 14.98 9.36
N ILE A 181 0.27 14.14 8.51
CA ILE A 181 1.02 13.36 7.51
C ILE A 181 1.55 14.29 6.42
N GLY A 182 2.86 14.23 6.20
CA GLY A 182 3.56 14.98 5.15
C GLY A 182 4.14 14.10 4.04
N GLY A 183 4.15 12.78 4.23
CA GLY A 183 4.67 11.85 3.22
C GLY A 183 4.32 10.40 3.56
N PHE A 184 4.31 9.56 2.51
CA PHE A 184 4.03 8.13 2.62
C PHE A 184 5.16 7.30 1.99
N LEU A 185 5.85 6.51 2.81
CA LEU A 185 6.78 5.50 2.37
C LEU A 185 6.04 4.17 2.21
N THR A 186 5.91 3.73 0.96
CA THR A 186 5.08 2.58 0.57
C THR A 186 5.77 1.69 -0.45
N HIS A 187 5.33 0.44 -0.53
CA HIS A 187 5.68 -0.47 -1.64
C HIS A 187 4.95 -0.15 -2.96
N SER A 188 4.01 0.80 -2.94
CA SER A 188 3.19 1.20 -4.11
C SER A 188 2.41 0.01 -4.70
N GLY A 189 1.81 -0.79 -3.83
CA GLY A 189 0.92 -1.88 -4.22
C GLY A 189 -0.44 -1.41 -4.71
#